data_AF-A0A2K0ULV5-F1
#
_entry.id   AF-A0A2K0ULV5-F1
#
_cell.length_a   1.000
_cell.length_b   1.000
_cell.length_c   1.000
_cell.angle_alpha   90.00
_cell.angle_beta   90.00
_cell.angle_gamma   90.00
#
_symmetry.space_group_name_H-M   'P 1'
#
loop_
_entity.id
_entity.type
_entity.pdbx_description
1 polymer ?
#
loop_
_entity_poly.entity_id
_entity_poly.type
_entity_poly.pdbx_seq_one_letter_code
_entity_poly.pdbx_strand_id
1 'polypeptide(L)'
;MLFCQGIPGAGKTILTSMAIDQLTTTFQDDMDTGIAYIYFDYRQKEETAERLLRNLLKQLAQKRSSLPTCVSAMYKQDTDQGIPPSLEAISLALQTVARDYSKTFIIIDANDECTNSNDCQVKFLEEILNLCNKSAANIFATSRPNTEIANRFKGATFIEICARGEDIRQYLNGNMDHLLSDSVRNDMELRTEIEKAIVSSVQGMFLLAKLHLNSLAGKFTIKDIRNTLEKLSVGSEAYDDAYKGMMRRFDSQNQQRRELARRALSWIVYAKRPLSTTELQQALAVEHWHHELDDRNFTSIEDIVSVCAGLVTIVRQSDQPSGQQSSIVRLVHYTAQDYFERTQAEWFPNAESEITNSCITYLSFSVFDSGFCTTDTDFEERLASNPFYNYSARNWGYHARNITPLPQQAMAFIGCDAKVQASGQVLMAHKPTWKDSNYSQQFPKKMIGQHLAAYFGIRELFENTLDDQSLDADDGHGRTPLSYATSNGH
;
A
#
# COMPACT_ATOMS: atom_id res chain seq x y z
N MET A 1 19.42 1.55 23.82
CA MET A 1 18.61 1.02 22.71
C MET A 1 17.65 -0.02 23.25
N LEU A 2 16.42 -0.01 22.76
CA LEU A 2 15.40 -1.01 23.03
C LEU A 2 15.04 -1.69 21.71
N PHE A 3 15.19 -3.01 21.64
CA PHE A 3 14.86 -3.80 20.46
C PHE A 3 13.77 -4.82 20.81
N CYS A 4 12.71 -4.81 20.02
CA CYS A 4 11.53 -5.63 20.27
C CYS A 4 11.24 -6.56 19.11
N GLN A 5 11.16 -7.86 19.39
CA GLN A 5 10.77 -8.85 18.39
C GLN A 5 9.42 -9.44 18.71
N GLY A 6 8.60 -9.64 17.69
CA GLY A 6 7.29 -10.27 17.87
C GLY A 6 6.82 -10.95 16.60
N ILE A 7 6.05 -12.00 16.77
CA ILE A 7 5.45 -12.70 15.64
C ILE A 7 4.53 -11.77 14.82
N PRO A 8 4.29 -12.09 13.55
CA PRO A 8 3.17 -11.58 12.77
C PRO A 8 1.88 -11.37 13.57
N GLY A 9 1.23 -10.21 13.46
CA GLY A 9 -0.06 -9.96 14.10
C GLY A 9 -0.03 -9.86 15.64
N ALA A 10 1.14 -9.87 16.28
CA ALA A 10 1.27 -9.70 17.74
C ALA A 10 0.95 -8.29 18.25
N GLY A 11 0.86 -7.29 17.36
CA GLY A 11 0.56 -5.89 17.74
C GLY A 11 1.77 -4.96 17.80
N LYS A 12 2.90 -5.32 17.16
CA LYS A 12 4.12 -4.49 17.11
C LYS A 12 3.84 -3.04 16.69
N THR A 13 3.20 -2.83 15.54
CA THR A 13 2.87 -1.51 15.01
C THR A 13 1.95 -0.71 15.95
N ILE A 14 1.00 -1.37 16.62
CA ILE A 14 0.12 -0.70 17.59
C ILE A 14 0.92 -0.24 18.82
N LEU A 15 1.80 -1.08 19.36
CA LEU A 15 2.69 -0.71 20.46
C LEU A 15 3.63 0.43 20.06
N THR A 16 4.14 0.40 18.83
CA THR A 16 4.99 1.48 18.29
C THR A 16 4.23 2.81 18.23
N SER A 17 3.01 2.81 17.69
CA SER A 17 2.18 4.02 17.67
C SER A 17 1.85 4.53 19.07
N MET A 18 1.51 3.64 20.02
CA MET A 18 1.29 4.03 21.41
C MET A 18 2.54 4.64 22.06
N ALA A 19 3.73 4.10 21.77
CA ALA A 19 4.98 4.67 22.27
C ALA A 19 5.25 6.07 21.69
N ILE A 20 5.00 6.26 20.39
CA ILE A 20 5.15 7.57 19.71
C ILE A 20 4.15 8.58 20.29
N ASP A 21 2.88 8.20 20.46
CA ASP A 21 1.84 9.05 21.02
C ASP A 21 2.17 9.46 22.46
N GLN A 22 2.63 8.51 23.28
CA GLN A 22 3.03 8.77 24.66
C GLN A 22 4.24 9.71 24.72
N LEU A 23 5.27 9.49 23.90
CA LEU A 23 6.45 10.37 23.84
C LEU A 23 6.06 11.77 23.38
N THR A 24 5.27 11.87 22.32
CA THR A 24 4.82 13.14 21.77
C THR A 24 3.98 13.93 22.77
N THR A 25 3.11 13.26 23.53
CA THR A 25 2.30 13.88 24.58
C THR A 25 3.15 14.29 25.78
N THR A 26 4.08 13.43 26.22
CA THR A 26 4.92 13.69 27.40
C THR A 26 5.85 14.88 27.17
N PHE A 27 6.37 15.04 25.95
CA PHE A 27 7.32 16.08 25.57
C PHE A 27 6.70 17.16 24.68
N GLN A 28 5.38 17.35 24.72
CA GLN A 28 4.67 18.26 23.82
C GLN A 28 5.16 19.71 23.92
N ASP A 29 5.44 20.17 25.15
CA ASP A 29 5.91 21.53 25.45
C ASP A 29 7.44 21.62 25.56
N ASP A 30 8.16 20.50 25.36
CA ASP A 30 9.61 20.43 25.45
C ASP A 30 10.25 20.54 24.07
N MET A 31 10.73 21.74 23.75
CA MET A 31 11.42 22.03 22.48
C MET A 31 12.84 21.45 22.42
N ASP A 32 13.35 20.92 23.53
CA ASP A 32 14.70 20.34 23.66
C ASP A 32 14.69 18.80 23.55
N THR A 33 13.52 18.20 23.33
CA THR A 33 13.39 16.77 23.00
C THR A 33 13.01 16.57 21.52
N GLY A 34 13.90 15.94 20.76
CA GLY A 34 13.67 15.52 19.38
C GLY A 34 12.98 14.16 19.32
N ILE A 35 11.93 14.03 18.51
CA ILE A 35 11.24 12.75 18.27
C ILE A 35 11.11 12.57 16.75
N ALA A 36 11.62 11.46 16.24
CA ALA A 36 11.46 11.06 14.85
C ALA A 36 11.14 9.57 14.74
N TYR A 37 10.42 9.18 13.71
CA TYR A 37 9.99 7.79 13.53
C TYR A 37 9.90 7.37 12.07
N ILE A 38 10.09 6.08 11.82
CA ILE A 38 9.88 5.43 10.52
C ILE A 38 8.94 4.25 10.72
N TYR A 39 7.95 4.15 9.83
CA TYR A 39 7.15 2.95 9.64
C TYR A 39 7.57 2.28 8.35
N PHE A 40 8.22 1.13 8.42
CA PHE A 40 8.45 0.31 7.22
C PHE A 40 7.13 -0.34 6.80
N ASP A 41 6.90 -0.36 5.48
CA ASP A 41 5.75 -1.03 4.86
C ASP A 41 6.27 -1.98 3.79
N TYR A 42 5.98 -3.28 3.93
CA TYR A 42 6.35 -4.32 2.97
C TYR A 42 5.93 -4.03 1.51
N ARG A 43 4.95 -3.14 1.26
CA ARG A 43 4.54 -2.74 -0.09
C ARG A 43 5.45 -1.70 -0.73
N GLN A 44 6.28 -1.00 0.05
CA GLN A 44 7.20 0.03 -0.45
C GLN A 44 8.55 -0.60 -0.80
N LYS A 45 8.69 -1.05 -2.05
CA LYS A 45 9.88 -1.78 -2.52
C LYS A 45 11.07 -0.91 -2.97
N GLU A 46 10.91 0.41 -2.96
CA GLU A 46 11.86 1.38 -3.52
C GLU A 46 12.22 2.49 -2.50
N GLU A 47 12.48 2.11 -1.25
CA GLU A 47 13.09 2.98 -0.25
C GLU A 47 14.62 2.92 -0.37
N THR A 48 15.30 4.06 -0.33
CA THR A 48 16.77 4.12 -0.22
C THR A 48 17.15 4.61 1.17
N ALA A 49 18.35 4.25 1.65
CA ALA A 49 18.84 4.68 2.96
C ALA A 49 18.89 6.21 3.06
N GLU A 50 19.23 6.90 1.97
CA GLU A 50 19.22 8.36 1.88
C GLU A 50 17.83 8.94 2.10
N ARG A 51 16.78 8.33 1.52
CA ARG A 51 15.39 8.79 1.69
C ARG A 51 14.93 8.63 3.13
N LEU A 52 15.21 7.47 3.75
CA LEU A 52 14.86 7.17 5.13
C LEU A 52 15.56 8.15 6.10
N LEU A 53 16.87 8.38 5.93
CA LEU A 53 17.60 9.32 6.78
C LEU A 53 17.17 10.77 6.55
N ARG A 54 16.87 11.19 5.31
CA ARG A 54 16.28 12.51 5.02
C ARG A 54 14.93 12.68 5.70
N ASN A 55 14.11 11.63 5.78
CA ASN A 55 12.82 11.66 6.47
C ASN A 55 13.01 11.92 7.97
N LEU A 56 13.92 11.19 8.64
CA LEU A 56 14.26 11.45 10.04
C LEU A 56 14.80 12.88 10.25
N LEU A 57 15.71 13.32 9.37
CA LEU A 57 16.28 14.66 9.42
C LEU A 57 15.19 15.73 9.27
N LYS A 58 14.25 15.55 8.34
CA LYS A 58 13.09 16.42 8.14
C LYS A 58 12.26 16.51 9.42
N GLN A 59 11.87 15.37 10.01
CA GLN A 59 11.06 15.35 11.23
C GLN A 59 11.73 16.08 12.40
N LEU A 60 13.03 15.87 12.61
CA LEU A 60 13.78 16.58 13.65
C LEU A 60 13.94 18.06 13.33
N ALA A 61 14.30 18.43 12.10
CA ALA A 61 14.50 19.82 11.74
C ALA A 61 13.20 20.65 11.78
N GLN A 62 12.07 20.08 11.41
CA GLN A 62 10.77 20.77 11.33
C GLN A 62 10.23 21.23 12.68
N LYS A 63 10.57 20.54 13.77
CA LYS A 63 10.12 20.92 15.11
C LYS A 63 10.89 22.10 15.71
N ARG A 64 11.92 22.61 15.03
CA ARG A 64 12.76 23.70 15.54
C ARG A 64 12.23 25.06 15.12
N SER A 65 12.49 26.05 15.96
CA SER A 65 12.18 27.46 15.68
C SER A 65 13.02 28.04 14.54
N SER A 66 14.21 27.49 14.29
CA SER A 66 15.10 27.88 13.20
C SER A 66 15.65 26.66 12.47
N LEU A 67 15.70 26.72 11.15
CA LEU A 67 16.27 25.66 10.32
C LEU A 67 17.79 25.56 10.56
N PRO A 68 18.33 24.38 10.89
CA PRO A 68 19.78 24.21 11.09
C PRO A 68 20.57 24.57 9.83
N THR A 69 21.70 25.28 10.00
CA THR A 69 22.51 25.79 8.89
C THR A 69 22.99 24.67 7.94
N CYS A 70 23.33 23.49 8.49
CA CYS A 70 23.72 22.33 7.69
C CYS A 70 22.61 21.87 6.73
N VAL A 71 21.35 21.87 7.18
CA VAL A 71 20.19 21.52 6.35
C VAL A 71 19.97 22.58 5.26
N SER A 72 20.11 23.86 5.62
CA SER A 72 19.97 24.95 4.64
C SER A 72 21.04 24.92 3.55
N ALA A 73 22.28 24.54 3.90
CA ALA A 73 23.38 24.41 2.96
C ALA A 73 23.19 23.22 2.02
N MET A 74 22.75 22.08 2.56
CA MET A 74 22.40 20.90 1.75
C MET A 74 21.27 21.19 0.78
N TYR A 75 20.22 21.90 1.23
CA TYR A 75 19.11 22.29 0.38
C TYR A 75 19.58 23.16 -0.79
N LYS A 76 20.40 24.19 -0.52
CA LYS A 76 20.97 25.05 -1.57
C LYS A 76 21.84 24.28 -2.57
N GLN A 77 22.64 23.32 -2.11
CA GLN A 77 23.46 22.51 -3.00
C GLN A 77 22.60 21.62 -3.92
N ASP A 78 21.55 21.02 -3.39
CA ASP A 78 20.58 20.24 -4.16
C ASP A 78 19.85 21.12 -5.18
N THR A 79 19.41 22.33 -4.76
CA THR A 79 18.63 23.23 -5.61
C THR A 79 19.43 23.96 -6.68
N ASP A 80 20.60 24.46 -6.32
CA ASP A 80 21.34 25.38 -7.18
C ASP A 80 22.30 24.62 -8.11
N GLN A 81 22.71 23.41 -7.73
CA GLN A 81 23.68 22.60 -8.47
C GLN A 81 23.09 21.31 -9.03
N GLY A 82 21.86 20.93 -8.64
CA GLY A 82 21.22 19.68 -9.06
C GLY A 82 21.94 18.43 -8.55
N ILE A 83 22.72 18.56 -7.46
CA ILE A 83 23.50 17.46 -6.88
C ILE A 83 22.79 16.99 -5.61
N PRO A 84 22.14 15.81 -5.63
CA PRO A 84 21.49 15.29 -4.44
C PRO A 84 22.52 15.02 -3.33
N PRO A 85 22.25 15.38 -2.07
CA PRO A 85 23.20 15.14 -0.99
C PRO A 85 23.47 13.64 -0.80
N SER A 86 24.75 13.32 -0.58
CA SER A 86 25.22 11.97 -0.34
C SER A 86 24.74 11.43 1.02
N LEU A 87 24.80 10.11 1.19
CA LEU A 87 24.45 9.44 2.44
C LEU A 87 25.25 10.00 3.62
N GLU A 88 26.55 10.25 3.44
CA GLU A 88 27.44 10.78 4.47
C GLU A 88 27.07 12.20 4.88
N ALA A 89 26.71 13.04 3.90
CA ALA A 89 26.27 14.41 4.16
C ALA A 89 24.96 14.42 4.97
N ILE A 90 24.01 13.55 4.61
CA ILE A 90 22.74 13.40 5.33
C ILE A 90 22.97 12.89 6.76
N SER A 91 23.81 11.87 6.93
CA SER A 91 24.14 11.32 8.25
C SER A 91 24.81 12.37 9.15
N LEU A 92 25.76 13.14 8.62
CA LEU A 92 26.43 14.20 9.37
C LEU A 92 25.44 15.30 9.80
N ALA A 93 24.52 15.69 8.91
CA ALA A 93 23.48 16.65 9.24
C ALA A 93 22.55 16.09 10.33
N LEU A 94 22.10 14.84 10.20
CA LEU A 94 21.26 14.17 11.20
C LEU A 94 21.95 14.12 12.58
N GLN A 95 23.23 13.77 12.62
CA GLN A 95 24.03 13.79 13.86
C GLN A 95 24.15 15.19 14.46
N THR A 96 24.33 16.21 13.63
CA THR A 96 24.41 17.61 14.08
C THR A 96 23.10 18.04 14.70
N VAL A 97 21.99 17.82 14.01
CA VAL A 97 20.65 18.20 14.48
C VAL A 97 20.27 17.43 15.74
N ALA A 98 20.56 16.14 15.82
CA ALA A 98 20.25 15.32 17.00
C ALA A 98 21.04 15.73 18.25
N ARG A 99 22.26 16.28 18.10
CA ARG A 99 23.10 16.77 19.21
C ARG A 99 22.64 18.09 19.79
N ASP A 100 21.88 18.87 19.02
CA ASP A 100 21.34 20.13 19.50
C ASP A 100 20.14 19.94 20.44
N TYR A 101 19.61 18.72 20.53
CA TYR A 101 18.60 18.32 21.51
C TYR A 101 19.27 17.70 22.73
N SER A 102 18.77 17.96 23.94
CA SER A 102 19.20 17.22 25.13
C SER A 102 18.80 15.74 25.09
N LYS A 103 17.69 15.42 24.44
CA LYS A 103 17.26 14.04 24.15
C LYS A 103 16.73 13.91 22.74
N THR A 104 17.13 12.84 22.07
CA THR A 104 16.54 12.43 20.80
C THR A 104 15.95 11.03 20.94
N PHE A 105 14.74 10.80 20.44
CA PHE A 105 14.11 9.49 20.29
C PHE A 105 13.95 9.15 18.81
N ILE A 106 14.41 7.98 18.43
CA ILE A 106 14.25 7.44 17.07
C ILE A 106 13.50 6.12 17.17
N ILE A 107 12.32 6.09 16.57
CA ILE A 107 11.42 4.94 16.60
C ILE A 107 11.37 4.29 15.22
N ILE A 108 11.61 2.99 15.14
CA ILE A 108 11.64 2.24 13.87
C ILE A 108 10.67 1.07 13.96
N ASP A 109 9.55 1.14 13.27
CA ASP A 109 8.58 0.04 13.21
C ASP A 109 8.87 -0.92 12.05
N ALA A 110 8.72 -2.22 12.31
CA ALA A 110 8.75 -3.29 11.32
C ALA A 110 10.04 -3.30 10.47
N ASN A 111 11.21 -3.18 11.11
CA ASN A 111 12.51 -3.09 10.44
C ASN A 111 12.79 -4.24 9.44
N ASP A 112 12.20 -5.42 9.64
CA ASP A 112 12.29 -6.56 8.73
C ASP A 112 11.57 -6.35 7.38
N GLU A 113 10.69 -5.35 7.27
CA GLU A 113 9.97 -5.01 6.05
C GLU A 113 10.74 -4.00 5.16
N CYS A 114 11.90 -3.51 5.61
CA CYS A 114 12.80 -2.75 4.77
C CYS A 114 13.33 -3.65 3.64
N THR A 115 13.12 -3.24 2.39
CA THR A 115 13.68 -3.96 1.25
C THR A 115 15.19 -3.84 1.21
N ASN A 116 15.88 -4.95 0.95
CA ASN A 116 17.35 -5.00 0.86
C ASN A 116 17.87 -4.62 -0.54
N SER A 117 17.09 -3.87 -1.33
CA SER A 117 17.59 -3.33 -2.60
C SER A 117 18.79 -2.41 -2.31
N ASN A 118 19.92 -2.63 -3.00
CA ASN A 118 21.15 -1.86 -2.85
C ASN A 118 21.70 -1.75 -1.40
N ASP A 119 21.51 -2.80 -0.59
CA ASP A 119 21.89 -2.85 0.84
C ASP A 119 21.25 -1.75 1.70
N CYS A 120 20.07 -1.26 1.30
CA CYS A 120 19.36 -0.16 1.96
C CYS A 120 19.20 -0.37 3.48
N GLN A 121 18.65 -1.51 3.92
CA GLN A 121 18.46 -1.81 5.34
C GLN A 121 19.78 -1.79 6.12
N VAL A 122 20.85 -2.33 5.52
CA VAL A 122 22.16 -2.43 6.16
C VAL A 122 22.75 -1.03 6.38
N LYS A 123 22.82 -0.24 5.30
CA LYS A 123 23.33 1.14 5.34
C LYS A 123 22.53 2.01 6.31
N PHE A 124 21.20 1.91 6.26
CA PHE A 124 20.32 2.66 7.15
C PHE A 124 20.58 2.31 8.62
N LEU A 125 20.60 1.01 8.97
CA LEU A 125 20.86 0.58 10.34
C LEU A 125 22.25 0.97 10.83
N GLU A 126 23.28 0.88 9.99
CA GLU A 126 24.64 1.32 10.33
C GLU A 126 24.67 2.81 10.71
N GLU A 127 24.02 3.67 9.93
CA GLU A 127 23.95 5.10 10.24
C GLU A 127 23.15 5.41 11.51
N ILE A 128 22.07 4.68 11.75
CA ILE A 128 21.28 4.81 12.99
C ILE A 128 22.07 4.36 14.22
N LEU A 129 22.80 3.25 14.13
CA LEU A 129 23.66 2.77 15.22
C LEU A 129 24.83 3.74 15.46
N ASN A 130 25.42 4.27 14.39
CA ASN A 130 26.44 5.32 14.47
C ASN A 130 25.92 6.58 15.16
N LEU A 131 24.68 6.99 14.85
CA LEU A 131 24.03 8.10 15.51
C LEU A 131 23.88 7.86 17.02
N CYS A 132 23.49 6.66 17.44
CA CYS A 132 23.43 6.28 18.86
C CYS A 132 24.78 6.34 19.58
N ASN A 133 25.87 5.98 18.89
CA ASN A 133 27.22 6.03 19.46
C ASN A 133 27.79 7.45 19.54
N LYS A 134 27.34 8.34 18.64
CA LYS A 134 27.87 9.69 18.45
C LYS A 134 26.99 10.79 19.05
N SER A 135 25.81 10.45 19.57
CA SER A 135 24.81 11.36 20.15
C SER A 135 24.05 10.68 21.29
N ALA A 136 23.32 11.44 22.10
CA ALA A 136 22.46 10.91 23.18
C ALA A 136 21.10 10.38 22.66
N ALA A 137 21.08 9.76 21.47
CA ALA A 137 19.86 9.25 20.86
C ALA A 137 19.40 7.95 21.52
N ASN A 138 18.09 7.84 21.71
CA ASN A 138 17.40 6.67 22.23
C ASN A 138 16.67 5.98 21.09
N ILE A 139 17.13 4.79 20.72
CA ILE A 139 16.48 3.99 19.68
C ILE A 139 15.49 3.02 20.29
N PHE A 140 14.28 2.99 19.74
CA PHE A 140 13.29 1.93 19.90
C PHE A 140 13.00 1.32 18.53
N ALA A 141 13.23 0.03 18.36
CA ALA A 141 13.04 -0.64 17.08
C ALA A 141 12.22 -1.93 17.23
N THR A 142 11.32 -2.19 16.29
CA THR A 142 10.55 -3.45 16.23
C THR A 142 10.91 -4.26 14.99
N SER A 143 10.87 -5.59 15.10
CA SER A 143 10.93 -6.47 13.92
C SER A 143 10.23 -7.81 14.17
N ARG A 144 10.02 -8.59 13.12
CA ARG A 144 9.82 -10.05 13.26
C ARG A 144 11.11 -10.75 13.72
N PRO A 145 11.02 -11.98 14.24
CA PRO A 145 12.21 -12.78 14.54
C PRO A 145 13.09 -12.93 13.28
N ASN A 146 14.25 -12.29 13.30
CA ASN A 146 15.24 -12.34 12.23
C ASN A 146 16.64 -12.27 12.87
N THR A 147 17.45 -13.30 12.65
CA THR A 147 18.78 -13.43 13.25
C THR A 147 19.75 -12.36 12.76
N GLU A 148 19.66 -11.96 11.50
CA GLU A 148 20.54 -10.95 10.90
C GLU A 148 20.29 -9.57 11.52
N ILE A 149 19.02 -9.20 11.68
CA ILE A 149 18.61 -7.97 12.35
C ILE A 149 18.99 -8.03 13.84
N ALA A 150 18.67 -9.13 14.53
CA ALA A 150 19.00 -9.31 15.94
C ALA A 150 20.50 -9.18 16.22
N ASN A 151 21.35 -9.68 15.30
CA ASN A 151 22.80 -9.57 15.41
C ASN A 151 23.30 -8.13 15.38
N ARG A 152 22.62 -7.22 14.67
CA ARG A 152 22.97 -5.79 14.61
C ARG A 152 22.59 -5.04 15.89
N PHE A 153 21.55 -5.49 16.60
CA PHE A 153 21.12 -4.93 17.89
C PHE A 153 21.75 -5.65 19.10
N LYS A 154 22.90 -6.34 18.92
CA LYS A 154 23.64 -6.95 20.03
C LYS A 154 23.98 -5.90 21.09
N GLY A 155 23.57 -6.17 22.34
CA GLY A 155 23.75 -5.25 23.48
C GLY A 155 22.58 -4.31 23.74
N ALA A 156 21.55 -4.28 22.88
CA ALA A 156 20.30 -3.60 23.18
C ALA A 156 19.49 -4.36 24.26
N THR A 157 18.65 -3.64 25.00
CA THR A 157 17.62 -4.27 25.83
C THR A 157 16.62 -4.96 24.90
N PHE A 158 16.33 -6.23 25.16
CA PHE A 158 15.43 -7.03 24.32
C PHE A 158 14.08 -7.25 25.02
N ILE A 159 12.98 -7.02 24.30
CA ILE A 159 11.63 -7.36 24.76
C ILE A 159 10.89 -8.13 23.68
N GLU A 160 10.39 -9.31 24.02
CA GLU A 160 9.49 -10.05 23.14
C GLU A 160 8.08 -9.44 23.18
N ILE A 161 7.54 -9.11 22.01
CA ILE A 161 6.17 -8.66 21.79
C ILE A 161 5.33 -9.89 21.45
N CYS A 162 4.49 -10.27 22.40
CA CYS A 162 3.56 -11.38 22.30
C CYS A 162 2.29 -11.02 23.08
N ALA A 163 1.11 -11.30 22.51
CA ALA A 163 -0.14 -11.05 23.18
C ALA A 163 -0.31 -12.03 24.36
N ARG A 164 -0.45 -11.51 25.58
CA ARG A 164 -0.69 -12.35 26.76
C ARG A 164 -2.14 -12.79 26.82
N GLY A 165 -2.39 -13.91 27.50
CA GLY A 165 -3.75 -14.42 27.66
C GLY A 165 -4.67 -13.43 28.36
N GLU A 166 -4.14 -12.65 29.31
CA GLU A 166 -4.84 -11.56 30.00
C GLU A 166 -5.28 -10.45 29.05
N ASP A 167 -4.37 -9.99 28.17
CA ASP A 167 -4.65 -8.92 27.20
C ASP A 167 -5.75 -9.37 26.21
N ILE A 168 -5.68 -10.63 25.79
CA ILE A 168 -6.68 -11.24 24.90
C ILE A 168 -8.02 -11.36 25.61
N ARG A 169 -8.06 -11.84 26.86
CA ARG A 169 -9.29 -11.89 27.67
C ARG A 169 -9.92 -10.52 27.83
N GLN A 170 -9.12 -9.49 28.10
CA GLN A 170 -9.61 -8.12 28.23
C GLN A 170 -10.22 -7.61 26.91
N TYR A 171 -9.54 -7.87 25.78
CA TYR A 171 -10.05 -7.55 24.45
C TYR A 171 -11.37 -8.28 24.15
N LEU A 172 -11.44 -9.59 24.42
CA LEU A 172 -12.65 -10.38 24.18
C LEU A 172 -13.82 -9.85 25.00
N ASN A 173 -13.63 -9.62 26.29
CA ASN A 173 -14.67 -9.07 27.16
C ASN A 173 -15.21 -7.72 26.69
N GLY A 174 -14.32 -6.83 26.25
CA GLY A 174 -14.73 -5.51 25.74
C GLY A 174 -15.48 -5.55 24.39
N ASN A 175 -15.40 -6.65 23.64
CA ASN A 175 -15.98 -6.74 22.30
C ASN A 175 -17.11 -7.78 22.16
N MET A 176 -17.21 -8.73 23.09
CA MET A 176 -18.25 -9.77 23.09
C MET A 176 -19.66 -9.21 23.13
N ASP A 177 -19.89 -8.16 23.93
CA ASP A 177 -21.24 -7.59 24.11
C ASP A 177 -21.79 -6.95 22.84
N HIS A 178 -20.91 -6.51 21.93
CA HIS A 178 -21.28 -5.91 20.66
C HIS A 178 -21.48 -6.93 19.54
N LEU A 179 -20.90 -8.12 19.65
CA LEU A 179 -20.86 -9.12 18.58
C LEU A 179 -21.79 -10.31 18.81
N LEU A 180 -22.08 -10.65 20.06
CA LEU A 180 -22.89 -11.80 20.43
C LEU A 180 -24.37 -11.40 20.61
N SER A 181 -25.28 -12.31 20.27
CA SER A 181 -26.72 -12.11 20.49
C SER A 181 -27.05 -12.08 21.98
N ASP A 182 -28.17 -11.45 22.35
CA ASP A 182 -28.61 -11.36 23.76
C ASP A 182 -28.69 -12.72 24.46
N SER A 183 -29.13 -13.76 23.75
CA SER A 183 -29.21 -15.15 24.22
C SER A 183 -27.85 -15.72 24.65
N VAL A 184 -26.79 -15.33 23.96
CA VAL A 184 -25.42 -15.78 24.17
C VAL A 184 -24.72 -14.87 25.18
N ARG A 185 -25.00 -13.57 25.12
CA ARG A 185 -24.42 -12.56 26.01
C ARG A 185 -24.72 -12.83 27.48
N ASN A 186 -25.89 -13.38 27.78
CA ASN A 186 -26.35 -13.67 29.14
C ASN A 186 -25.87 -15.04 29.67
N ASP A 187 -25.22 -15.87 28.85
CA ASP A 187 -24.68 -17.17 29.24
C ASP A 187 -23.20 -17.05 29.64
N MET A 188 -22.95 -16.97 30.95
CA MET A 188 -21.60 -16.82 31.51
C MET A 188 -20.70 -18.04 31.27
N GLU A 189 -21.28 -19.23 31.18
CA GLU A 189 -20.52 -20.46 30.92
C GLU A 189 -20.02 -20.46 29.48
N LEU A 190 -20.89 -20.11 28.53
CA LEU A 190 -20.54 -19.99 27.13
C LEU A 190 -19.51 -18.89 26.86
N ARG A 191 -19.59 -17.74 27.55
CA ARG A 191 -18.55 -16.69 27.46
C ARG A 191 -17.19 -17.20 27.89
N THR A 192 -17.15 -17.92 29.01
CA THR A 192 -15.92 -18.55 29.52
C THR A 192 -15.39 -19.59 28.53
N GLU A 193 -16.27 -20.36 27.89
CA GLU A 193 -15.94 -21.33 26.83
C GLU A 193 -15.30 -20.64 25.62
N ILE A 194 -15.90 -19.55 25.13
CA ILE A 194 -15.37 -18.75 24.02
C ILE A 194 -14.00 -18.17 24.37
N GLU A 195 -13.86 -17.55 25.55
CA GLU A 195 -12.58 -16.98 25.99
C GLU A 195 -11.48 -18.03 26.03
N LYS A 196 -11.76 -19.17 26.68
CA LYS A 196 -10.79 -20.25 26.82
C LYS A 196 -10.38 -20.80 25.46
N ALA A 197 -11.34 -21.03 24.56
CA ALA A 197 -11.09 -21.54 23.23
C ALA A 197 -10.19 -20.58 22.42
N ILE A 198 -10.57 -19.29 22.34
CA ILE A 198 -9.81 -18.31 21.56
C ILE A 198 -8.41 -18.07 22.16
N VAL A 199 -8.30 -17.89 23.48
CA VAL A 199 -6.99 -17.69 24.13
C VAL A 199 -6.05 -18.88 23.87
N SER A 200 -6.60 -20.10 23.85
CA SER A 200 -5.80 -21.29 23.57
C SER A 200 -5.36 -21.42 22.10
N SER A 201 -6.12 -20.86 21.14
CA SER A 201 -5.83 -21.02 19.72
C SER A 201 -4.85 -19.99 19.16
N VAL A 202 -4.83 -18.78 19.73
CA VAL A 202 -4.15 -17.61 19.13
C VAL A 202 -2.64 -17.58 19.29
N GLN A 203 -2.08 -18.34 20.25
CA GLN A 203 -0.63 -18.51 20.47
C GLN A 203 0.20 -17.21 20.38
N GLY A 204 -0.29 -16.12 20.99
CA GLY A 204 0.41 -14.83 21.01
C GLY A 204 0.10 -13.89 19.84
N MET A 205 -0.67 -14.32 18.84
CA MET A 205 -1.09 -13.51 17.70
C MET A 205 -2.42 -12.79 18.02
N PHE A 206 -2.33 -11.52 18.40
CA PHE A 206 -3.51 -10.71 18.72
C PHE A 206 -4.51 -10.60 17.55
N LEU A 207 -4.01 -10.48 16.33
CA LEU A 207 -4.85 -10.41 15.12
C LEU A 207 -5.77 -11.64 14.99
N LEU A 208 -5.27 -12.82 15.33
CA LEU A 208 -6.04 -14.06 15.24
C LEU A 208 -7.19 -14.08 16.25
N ALA A 209 -7.00 -13.48 17.44
CA ALA A 209 -8.08 -13.33 18.42
C ALA A 209 -9.24 -12.49 17.86
N LYS A 210 -8.92 -11.38 17.16
CA LYS A 210 -9.92 -10.56 16.47
C LYS A 210 -10.62 -11.33 15.35
N LEU A 211 -9.88 -12.10 14.54
CA LEU A 211 -10.47 -12.89 13.46
C LEU A 211 -11.41 -14.00 13.98
N HIS A 212 -11.00 -14.71 15.03
CA HIS A 212 -11.82 -15.75 15.66
C HIS A 212 -13.06 -15.17 16.32
N LEU A 213 -12.95 -14.06 17.06
CA LEU A 213 -14.12 -13.41 17.65
C LEU A 213 -15.11 -12.95 16.56
N ASN A 214 -14.60 -12.34 15.48
CA ASN A 214 -15.44 -11.95 14.34
C ASN A 214 -16.08 -13.14 13.61
N SER A 215 -15.53 -14.35 13.72
CA SER A 215 -16.14 -15.55 13.14
C SER A 215 -17.42 -15.98 13.86
N LEU A 216 -17.60 -15.54 15.12
CA LEU A 216 -18.80 -15.77 15.91
C LEU A 216 -19.92 -14.77 15.60
N ALA A 217 -19.61 -13.67 14.92
CA ALA A 217 -20.60 -12.67 14.53
C ALA A 217 -21.68 -13.30 13.64
N GLY A 218 -22.96 -13.05 13.96
CA GLY A 218 -24.10 -13.62 13.25
C GLY A 218 -24.42 -15.08 13.59
N LYS A 219 -23.81 -15.65 14.63
CA LYS A 219 -24.22 -16.94 15.22
C LYS A 219 -25.24 -16.68 16.33
N PHE A 220 -26.46 -17.19 16.15
CA PHE A 220 -27.58 -16.92 17.06
C PHE A 220 -27.83 -18.04 18.08
N THR A 221 -27.30 -19.24 17.82
CA THR A 221 -27.50 -20.41 18.68
C THR A 221 -26.21 -20.82 19.36
N ILE A 222 -26.33 -21.31 20.60
CA ILE A 222 -25.21 -21.87 21.38
C ILE A 222 -24.52 -23.00 20.59
N LYS A 223 -25.30 -23.83 19.89
CA LYS A 223 -24.77 -24.92 19.06
C LYS A 223 -23.89 -24.39 17.92
N ASP A 224 -24.31 -23.32 17.24
CA ASP A 224 -23.52 -22.75 16.15
C ASP A 224 -22.21 -22.12 16.64
N ILE A 225 -22.24 -21.52 17.84
CA ILE A 225 -21.04 -21.00 18.49
C ILE A 225 -20.09 -22.14 18.81
N ARG A 226 -20.53 -23.18 19.53
CA ARG A 226 -19.70 -24.35 19.87
C ARG A 226 -19.11 -25.03 18.64
N ASN A 227 -19.92 -25.26 17.61
CA ASN A 227 -19.44 -25.79 16.33
C ASN A 227 -18.38 -24.91 15.65
N THR A 228 -18.40 -23.59 15.90
CA THR A 228 -17.40 -22.65 15.38
C THR A 228 -16.13 -22.71 16.23
N LEU A 229 -16.26 -22.81 17.56
CA LEU A 229 -15.15 -22.97 18.49
C LEU A 229 -14.37 -24.27 18.26
N GLU A 230 -15.06 -25.37 17.96
CA GLU A 230 -14.45 -26.66 17.62
C GLU A 230 -13.60 -26.63 16.34
N LYS A 231 -13.87 -25.68 15.45
CA LYS A 231 -13.16 -25.50 14.17
C LYS A 231 -12.07 -24.45 14.22
N LEU A 232 -11.79 -23.89 15.40
CA LEU A 232 -10.67 -22.96 15.56
C LEU A 232 -9.38 -23.73 15.36
N SER A 233 -8.70 -23.42 14.27
CA SER A 233 -7.35 -23.91 14.01
C SER A 233 -6.35 -23.26 14.96
N VAL A 234 -5.23 -23.96 15.16
CA VAL A 234 -4.16 -23.56 16.09
C VAL A 234 -2.85 -23.51 15.31
N GLY A 235 -2.00 -22.51 15.61
CA GLY A 235 -0.67 -22.40 15.02
C GLY A 235 -0.58 -21.54 13.77
N SER A 236 0.50 -21.70 13.01
CA SER A 236 0.82 -20.84 11.85
C SER A 236 -0.16 -20.97 10.68
N GLU A 237 -0.89 -22.08 10.56
CA GLU A 237 -1.95 -22.22 9.54
C GLU A 237 -3.30 -21.64 10.01
N ALA A 238 -3.41 -21.24 11.28
CA ALA A 238 -4.68 -20.81 11.84
C ALA A 238 -5.21 -19.51 11.23
N TYR A 239 -4.33 -18.61 10.78
CA TYR A 239 -4.76 -17.41 10.08
C TYR A 239 -5.24 -17.72 8.65
N ASP A 240 -4.67 -18.72 7.97
CA ASP A 240 -5.13 -19.15 6.63
C ASP A 240 -6.57 -19.66 6.70
N ASP A 241 -6.87 -20.50 7.69
CA ASP A 241 -8.21 -20.98 7.96
C ASP A 241 -9.17 -19.86 8.38
N ALA A 242 -8.69 -18.90 9.18
CA ALA A 242 -9.48 -17.74 9.59
C ALA A 242 -9.85 -16.86 8.38
N TYR A 243 -8.89 -16.59 7.48
CA TYR A 243 -9.13 -15.86 6.24
C TYR A 243 -10.03 -16.65 5.28
N LYS A 244 -9.80 -17.95 5.10
CA LYS A 244 -10.66 -18.84 4.31
C LYS A 244 -12.10 -18.86 4.84
N GLY A 245 -12.25 -18.94 6.15
CA GLY A 245 -13.54 -18.85 6.83
C GLY A 245 -14.21 -17.50 6.59
N MET A 246 -13.45 -16.41 6.57
CA MET A 246 -13.97 -15.08 6.25
C MET A 246 -14.42 -14.95 4.81
N MET A 247 -13.65 -15.47 3.85
CA MET A 247 -14.04 -15.51 2.44
C MET A 247 -15.34 -16.28 2.22
N ARG A 248 -15.47 -17.46 2.84
CA ARG A 248 -16.72 -18.25 2.79
C ARG A 248 -17.92 -17.52 3.41
N ARG A 249 -17.69 -16.68 4.43
CA ARG A 249 -18.76 -15.84 4.99
C ARG A 249 -19.21 -14.78 3.99
N PHE A 250 -18.30 -14.15 3.24
CA PHE A 250 -18.70 -13.24 2.15
C PHE A 250 -19.56 -13.96 1.12
N ASP A 251 -19.21 -15.19 0.77
CA ASP A 251 -19.97 -15.97 -0.20
C ASP A 251 -21.41 -16.25 0.26
N SER A 252 -21.63 -16.35 1.57
CA SER A 252 -22.96 -16.54 2.18
C SER A 252 -23.82 -15.27 2.33
N GLN A 253 -23.27 -14.09 2.03
CA GLN A 253 -24.03 -12.84 2.11
C GLN A 253 -24.98 -12.67 0.91
N ASN A 254 -25.83 -11.63 0.97
CA ASN A 254 -26.60 -11.18 -0.20
C ASN A 254 -25.66 -11.01 -1.40
N GLN A 255 -26.12 -11.44 -2.57
CA GLN A 255 -25.43 -11.35 -3.86
C GLN A 255 -24.75 -10.00 -4.09
N GLN A 256 -25.44 -8.88 -3.88
CA GLN A 256 -24.87 -7.54 -4.13
C GLN A 256 -23.66 -7.25 -3.22
N ARG A 257 -23.75 -7.62 -1.94
CA ARG A 257 -22.65 -7.42 -0.98
C ARG A 257 -21.47 -8.32 -1.28
N ARG A 258 -21.75 -9.58 -1.66
CA ARG A 258 -20.73 -10.55 -2.06
C ARG A 258 -19.97 -10.06 -3.29
N GLU A 259 -20.68 -9.62 -4.33
CA GLU A 259 -20.08 -9.11 -5.56
C GLU A 259 -19.22 -7.87 -5.29
N LEU A 260 -19.73 -6.91 -4.52
CA LEU A 260 -18.97 -5.72 -4.12
C LEU A 260 -17.69 -6.08 -3.34
N ALA A 261 -17.79 -6.95 -2.34
CA ALA A 261 -16.64 -7.37 -1.53
C ALA A 261 -15.59 -8.09 -2.38
N ARG A 262 -16.00 -8.97 -3.31
CA ARG A 262 -15.07 -9.69 -4.20
C ARG A 262 -14.39 -8.74 -5.18
N ARG A 263 -15.12 -7.82 -5.80
CA ARG A 263 -14.55 -6.80 -6.70
C ARG A 263 -13.59 -5.87 -5.96
N ALA A 264 -13.94 -5.42 -4.76
CA ALA A 264 -13.07 -4.57 -3.96
C ALA A 264 -11.77 -5.31 -3.56
N LEU A 265 -11.88 -6.56 -3.08
CA LEU A 265 -10.72 -7.37 -2.72
C LEU A 265 -9.86 -7.73 -3.95
N SER A 266 -10.45 -8.03 -5.10
CA SER A 266 -9.68 -8.31 -6.33
C SER A 266 -8.84 -7.10 -6.73
N TRP A 267 -9.41 -5.90 -6.72
CA TRP A 267 -8.66 -4.66 -6.95
C TRP A 267 -7.53 -4.47 -5.94
N ILE A 268 -7.77 -4.68 -4.64
CA ILE A 268 -6.77 -4.46 -3.59
C ILE A 268 -5.61 -5.47 -3.67
N VAL A 269 -5.90 -6.71 -4.07
CA VAL A 269 -4.92 -7.81 -4.15
C VAL A 269 -4.10 -7.75 -5.44
N TYR A 270 -4.76 -7.53 -6.58
CA TYR A 270 -4.10 -7.59 -7.90
C TYR A 270 -3.52 -6.26 -8.37
N ALA A 271 -3.91 -5.13 -7.77
CA ALA A 271 -3.42 -3.83 -8.22
C ALA A 271 -1.89 -3.74 -8.15
N LYS A 272 -1.28 -3.19 -9.21
CA LYS A 272 0.19 -3.08 -9.33
C LYS A 272 0.79 -2.02 -8.40
N ARG A 273 -0.06 -1.14 -7.85
CA ARG A 273 0.23 -0.25 -6.72
C ARG A 273 -1.01 -0.07 -5.84
N PRO A 274 -0.87 0.37 -4.59
CA PRO A 274 -2.02 0.76 -3.78
C PRO A 274 -2.88 1.82 -4.50
N LEU A 275 -4.20 1.62 -4.46
CA LEU A 275 -5.18 2.56 -4.97
C LEU A 275 -5.57 3.55 -3.88
N SER A 276 -5.79 4.80 -4.26
CA SER A 276 -6.50 5.76 -3.44
C SER A 276 -7.98 5.35 -3.29
N THR A 277 -8.64 5.89 -2.27
CA THR A 277 -10.08 5.72 -2.04
C THR A 277 -10.90 6.12 -3.27
N THR A 278 -10.61 7.27 -3.86
CA THR A 278 -11.28 7.78 -5.07
C THR A 278 -11.01 6.91 -6.30
N GLU A 279 -9.77 6.42 -6.48
CA GLU A 279 -9.44 5.50 -7.56
C GLU A 279 -10.21 4.19 -7.44
N LEU A 280 -10.29 3.60 -6.23
CA LEU A 280 -11.03 2.37 -6.02
C LEU A 280 -12.54 2.55 -6.27
N GLN A 281 -13.12 3.67 -5.81
CA GLN A 281 -14.53 3.98 -6.06
C GLN A 281 -14.83 4.09 -7.56
N GLN A 282 -14.00 4.80 -8.31
CA GLN A 282 -14.14 4.90 -9.77
C GLN A 282 -13.94 3.54 -10.44
N ALA A 283 -12.93 2.77 -10.06
CA ALA A 283 -12.67 1.44 -10.60
C ALA A 283 -13.85 0.47 -10.40
N LEU A 284 -14.56 0.58 -9.28
CA LEU A 284 -15.77 -0.20 -9.00
C LEU A 284 -17.02 0.33 -9.72
N ALA A 285 -17.07 1.63 -10.02
CA ALA A 285 -18.18 2.27 -10.73
C ALA A 285 -18.11 2.09 -12.26
N VAL A 286 -16.99 1.62 -12.83
CA VAL A 286 -16.87 1.34 -14.27
C VAL A 286 -17.87 0.26 -14.69
N GLU A 287 -18.77 0.63 -15.60
CA GLU A 287 -19.69 -0.29 -16.26
C GLU A 287 -19.17 -0.65 -17.65
N HIS A 288 -19.17 -1.94 -17.97
CA HIS A 288 -18.70 -2.40 -19.28
C HIS A 288 -19.53 -1.77 -20.40
N TRP A 289 -18.85 -1.36 -21.48
CA TRP A 289 -19.46 -0.78 -22.68
C TRP A 289 -20.08 0.61 -22.52
N HIS A 290 -19.91 1.26 -21.37
CA HIS A 290 -20.29 2.65 -21.18
C HIS A 290 -19.14 3.58 -21.54
N HIS A 291 -19.47 4.82 -21.89
CA HIS A 291 -18.50 5.83 -22.35
C HIS A 291 -18.23 6.92 -21.30
N GLU A 292 -18.83 6.82 -20.12
CA GLU A 292 -18.67 7.74 -19.00
C GLU A 292 -18.99 7.03 -17.68
N LEU A 293 -18.59 7.62 -16.55
CA LEU A 293 -19.03 7.16 -15.24
C LEU A 293 -20.45 7.67 -14.95
N ASP A 294 -21.28 6.81 -14.38
CA ASP A 294 -22.53 7.22 -13.76
C ASP A 294 -22.29 7.53 -12.28
N ASP A 295 -22.49 8.79 -11.88
CA ASP A 295 -22.38 9.24 -10.49
C ASP A 295 -23.29 8.44 -9.53
N ARG A 296 -24.38 7.84 -10.05
CA ARG A 296 -25.30 7.00 -9.28
C ARG A 296 -24.76 5.60 -9.01
N ASN A 297 -23.70 5.19 -9.69
CA ASN A 297 -23.05 3.88 -9.52
C ASN A 297 -21.86 3.92 -8.53
N PHE A 298 -21.57 5.08 -7.94
CA PHE A 298 -20.54 5.19 -6.92
C PHE A 298 -20.98 4.56 -5.61
N THR A 299 -20.19 3.62 -5.13
CA THR A 299 -20.33 3.10 -3.77
C THR A 299 -19.52 3.96 -2.79
N SER A 300 -20.08 4.26 -1.62
CA SER A 300 -19.33 4.95 -0.57
C SER A 300 -18.12 4.13 -0.12
N ILE A 301 -17.04 4.80 0.29
CA ILE A 301 -15.84 4.09 0.72
C ILE A 301 -16.10 3.34 2.04
N GLU A 302 -16.97 3.88 2.89
CA GLU A 302 -17.42 3.26 4.13
C GLU A 302 -18.15 1.94 3.86
N ASP A 303 -19.02 1.89 2.85
CA ASP A 303 -19.71 0.67 2.46
C ASP A 303 -18.74 -0.37 1.88
N ILE A 304 -17.78 0.05 1.04
CA ILE A 304 -16.73 -0.84 0.50
C ILE A 304 -15.94 -1.49 1.63
N VAL A 305 -15.48 -0.70 2.60
CA VAL A 305 -14.72 -1.22 3.76
C VAL A 305 -15.60 -2.11 4.64
N SER A 306 -16.86 -1.72 4.83
CA SER A 306 -17.85 -2.47 5.63
C SER A 306 -18.10 -3.87 5.06
N VAL A 307 -18.30 -3.99 3.74
CA VAL A 307 -18.55 -5.31 3.12
C VAL A 307 -17.31 -6.22 3.16
N CYS A 308 -16.10 -5.66 3.24
CA CYS A 308 -14.87 -6.42 3.40
C CYS A 308 -14.59 -6.89 4.85
N ALA A 309 -15.53 -6.69 5.79
CA ALA A 309 -15.54 -7.22 7.17
C ALA A 309 -14.19 -7.16 7.92
N GLY A 310 -13.47 -6.04 7.79
CA GLY A 310 -12.22 -5.80 8.50
C GLY A 310 -10.97 -6.42 7.86
N LEU A 311 -11.06 -6.95 6.63
CA LEU A 311 -9.87 -7.28 5.81
C LEU A 311 -9.23 -6.06 5.18
N VAL A 312 -9.97 -4.97 5.08
CA VAL A 312 -9.56 -3.75 4.40
C VAL A 312 -9.48 -2.60 5.40
N THR A 313 -8.48 -1.75 5.23
CA THR A 313 -8.28 -0.54 6.02
C THR A 313 -7.89 0.63 5.12
N ILE A 314 -8.22 1.84 5.56
CA ILE A 314 -7.87 3.09 4.89
C ILE A 314 -6.70 3.71 5.65
N VAL A 315 -5.64 4.04 4.93
CA VAL A 315 -4.47 4.73 5.48
C VAL A 315 -4.31 6.09 4.82
N ARG A 316 -4.13 7.12 5.64
CA ARG A 316 -3.84 8.48 5.15
C ARG A 316 -2.39 8.53 4.67
N GLN A 317 -2.15 8.97 3.44
CA GLN A 317 -0.81 9.33 3.00
C GLN A 317 -0.53 10.78 3.39
N SER A 318 0.41 10.97 4.30
CA SER A 318 1.05 12.27 4.54
C SER A 318 2.14 12.46 3.50
N ASP A 319 2.16 13.63 2.86
CA ASP A 319 3.19 14.13 1.93
C ASP A 319 3.01 13.82 0.42
N GLN A 320 1.92 14.34 -0.18
CA GLN A 320 1.99 14.78 -1.57
C GLN A 320 2.39 16.28 -1.60
N PRO A 321 3.37 16.71 -2.44
CA PRO A 321 3.77 18.11 -2.54
C PRO A 321 2.63 19.05 -2.99
N SER A 322 1.53 18.49 -3.52
CA SER A 322 0.32 19.22 -3.92
C SER A 322 -0.63 19.59 -2.78
N GLY A 323 -0.36 19.18 -1.53
CA GLY A 323 -1.22 19.48 -0.38
C GLY A 323 -2.56 18.72 -0.35
N GLN A 324 -2.84 17.87 -1.34
CA GLN A 324 -4.00 16.97 -1.32
C GLN A 324 -3.73 15.77 -0.41
N GLN A 325 -4.59 15.60 0.59
CA GLN A 325 -4.58 14.41 1.44
C GLN A 325 -5.18 13.24 0.65
N SER A 326 -4.35 12.39 0.06
CA SER A 326 -4.79 11.13 -0.52
C SER A 326 -4.84 10.05 0.56
N SER A 327 -5.99 9.36 0.68
CA SER A 327 -6.08 8.14 1.49
C SER A 327 -6.02 6.94 0.57
N ILE A 328 -5.23 5.93 0.94
CA ILE A 328 -5.09 4.67 0.21
C ILE A 328 -5.85 3.54 0.88
N VAL A 329 -6.28 2.59 0.06
CA VAL A 329 -6.98 1.39 0.52
C VAL A 329 -6.00 0.21 0.46
N ARG A 330 -5.89 -0.54 1.55
CA ARG A 330 -5.03 -1.73 1.63
C ARG A 330 -5.62 -2.81 2.51
N LEU A 331 -5.02 -4.00 2.46
CA LEU A 331 -5.35 -5.05 3.41
C LEU A 331 -4.94 -4.66 4.83
N VAL A 332 -5.69 -5.15 5.81
CA VAL A 332 -5.55 -4.78 7.23
C VAL A 332 -4.18 -5.15 7.82
N HIS A 333 -3.54 -6.19 7.28
CA HIS A 333 -2.28 -6.69 7.79
C HIS A 333 -1.54 -7.51 6.71
N TYR A 334 -0.22 -7.59 6.84
CA TYR A 334 0.60 -8.34 5.87
C TYR A 334 0.19 -9.82 5.78
N THR A 335 -0.27 -10.46 6.87
CA THR A 335 -0.70 -11.88 6.82
C THR A 335 -1.89 -12.08 5.89
N ALA A 336 -2.75 -11.07 5.73
CA ALA A 336 -3.81 -11.12 4.73
C ALA A 336 -3.23 -11.01 3.31
N GLN A 337 -2.21 -10.16 3.11
CA GLN A 337 -1.51 -10.10 1.83
C GLN A 337 -0.88 -11.45 1.48
N ASP A 338 -0.08 -12.03 2.38
CA ASP A 338 0.58 -13.32 2.17
C ASP A 338 -0.43 -14.41 1.81
N TYR A 339 -1.55 -14.47 2.55
CA TYR A 339 -2.62 -15.40 2.27
C TYR A 339 -3.20 -15.21 0.87
N PHE A 340 -3.56 -13.98 0.50
CA PHE A 340 -4.16 -13.72 -0.81
C PHE A 340 -3.15 -13.88 -1.95
N GLU A 341 -1.87 -13.53 -1.80
CA GLU A 341 -0.87 -13.78 -2.85
C GLU A 341 -0.74 -15.27 -3.19
N ARG A 342 -0.87 -16.14 -2.18
CA ARG A 342 -0.87 -17.61 -2.36
C ARG A 342 -2.19 -18.16 -2.92
N THR A 343 -3.31 -17.54 -2.58
CA THR A 343 -4.67 -18.08 -2.87
C THR A 343 -5.47 -17.24 -3.88
N GLN A 344 -4.87 -16.21 -4.47
CA GLN A 344 -5.53 -15.24 -5.34
C GLN A 344 -6.22 -15.89 -6.55
N ALA A 345 -5.63 -16.94 -7.13
CA ALA A 345 -6.24 -17.68 -8.24
C ALA A 345 -7.48 -18.50 -7.81
N GLU A 346 -7.53 -18.97 -6.56
CA GLU A 346 -8.72 -19.65 -5.99
C GLU A 346 -9.85 -18.64 -5.76
N TRP A 347 -9.52 -17.48 -5.19
CA TRP A 347 -10.52 -16.49 -4.79
C TRP A 347 -10.91 -15.51 -5.89
N PHE A 348 -10.05 -15.24 -6.86
CA PHE A 348 -10.29 -14.24 -7.90
C PHE A 348 -9.79 -14.74 -9.27
N PRO A 349 -10.33 -15.87 -9.78
CA PRO A 349 -9.82 -16.50 -11.00
C PRO A 349 -9.85 -15.59 -12.24
N ASN A 350 -10.78 -14.62 -12.29
CA ASN A 350 -10.93 -13.69 -13.41
C ASN A 350 -10.42 -12.27 -13.12
N ALA A 351 -9.72 -12.05 -12.00
CA ALA A 351 -9.35 -10.71 -11.55
C ALA A 351 -8.58 -9.90 -12.60
N GLU A 352 -7.51 -10.47 -13.16
CA GLU A 352 -6.69 -9.78 -14.17
C GLU A 352 -7.52 -9.40 -15.40
N SER A 353 -8.49 -10.23 -15.81
CA SER A 353 -9.37 -9.94 -16.94
C SER A 353 -10.38 -8.83 -16.62
N GLU A 354 -11.04 -8.89 -15.46
CA GLU A 354 -12.00 -7.86 -15.01
C GLU A 354 -11.32 -6.50 -14.81
N ILE A 355 -10.12 -6.49 -14.21
CA ILE A 355 -9.30 -5.30 -14.01
C ILE A 355 -8.86 -4.73 -15.35
N THR A 356 -8.37 -5.58 -16.26
CA THR A 356 -7.99 -5.16 -17.61
C THR A 356 -9.17 -4.51 -18.33
N ASN A 357 -10.33 -5.16 -18.31
CA ASN A 357 -11.52 -4.65 -18.98
C ASN A 357 -11.99 -3.32 -18.38
N SER A 358 -11.94 -3.17 -17.06
CA SER A 358 -12.30 -1.93 -16.37
C SER A 358 -11.33 -0.79 -16.72
N CYS A 359 -10.02 -1.05 -16.71
CA CYS A 359 -9.02 -0.06 -17.12
C CYS A 359 -9.21 0.36 -18.59
N ILE A 360 -9.38 -0.59 -19.51
CA ILE A 360 -9.55 -0.29 -20.94
C ILE A 360 -10.86 0.45 -21.21
N THR A 361 -11.95 0.05 -20.54
CA THR A 361 -13.24 0.74 -20.64
C THR A 361 -13.10 2.18 -20.18
N TYR A 362 -12.45 2.42 -19.04
CA TYR A 362 -12.18 3.76 -18.53
C TYR A 362 -11.33 4.58 -19.51
N LEU A 363 -10.23 4.02 -20.03
CA LEU A 363 -9.40 4.66 -21.06
C LEU A 363 -10.16 4.93 -22.37
N SER A 364 -11.30 4.28 -22.57
CA SER A 364 -12.18 4.42 -23.73
C SER A 364 -13.34 5.39 -23.53
N PHE A 365 -13.39 6.11 -22.42
CA PHE A 365 -14.42 7.13 -22.17
C PHE A 365 -14.32 8.33 -23.11
N SER A 366 -15.46 8.98 -23.32
CA SER A 366 -15.64 10.09 -24.28
C SER A 366 -14.82 11.33 -23.90
N VAL A 367 -14.56 11.53 -22.60
CA VAL A 367 -13.69 12.61 -22.09
C VAL A 367 -12.25 12.53 -22.65
N PHE A 368 -11.83 11.37 -23.16
CA PHE A 368 -10.51 11.15 -23.76
C PHE A 368 -10.52 11.18 -25.29
N ASP A 369 -11.66 11.41 -25.94
CA ASP A 369 -11.79 11.45 -27.41
C ASP A 369 -10.98 12.60 -28.04
N SER A 370 -10.68 13.65 -27.27
CA SER A 370 -9.88 14.79 -27.75
C SER A 370 -8.40 14.45 -27.96
N GLY A 371 -7.95 13.25 -27.59
CA GLY A 371 -6.54 12.88 -27.59
C GLY A 371 -5.76 13.49 -26.43
N PHE A 372 -4.45 13.63 -26.58
CA PHE A 372 -3.56 14.16 -25.53
C PHE A 372 -3.82 15.65 -25.24
N CYS A 373 -3.57 16.08 -24.00
CA CYS A 373 -3.65 17.48 -23.59
C CYS A 373 -2.49 18.28 -24.18
N THR A 374 -2.73 19.52 -24.62
CA THR A 374 -1.69 20.37 -25.25
C THR A 374 -0.95 21.29 -24.27
N THR A 375 -1.47 21.45 -23.06
CA THR A 375 -0.87 22.26 -21.99
C THR A 375 -0.76 21.46 -20.70
N ASP A 376 0.18 21.85 -19.82
CA ASP A 376 0.29 21.26 -18.49
C ASP A 376 -0.97 21.48 -17.66
N THR A 377 -1.62 22.64 -17.80
CA THR A 377 -2.85 22.96 -17.07
C THR A 377 -3.99 22.03 -17.44
N ASP A 378 -4.25 21.82 -18.74
CA ASP A 378 -5.30 20.90 -19.19
C ASP A 378 -4.97 19.45 -18.79
N PHE A 379 -3.70 19.08 -18.81
CA PHE A 379 -3.25 17.75 -18.40
C PHE A 379 -3.44 17.51 -16.89
N GLU A 380 -3.06 18.47 -16.06
CA GLU A 380 -3.24 18.41 -14.61
C GLU A 380 -4.72 18.43 -14.22
N GLU A 381 -5.53 19.27 -14.87
CA GLU A 381 -6.98 19.30 -14.66
C GLU A 381 -7.62 17.96 -15.04
N ARG A 382 -7.23 17.39 -16.19
CA ARG A 382 -7.72 16.07 -16.61
C ARG A 382 -7.37 14.98 -15.59
N LEU A 383 -6.14 14.96 -15.06
CA LEU A 383 -5.74 14.00 -14.04
C LEU A 383 -6.52 14.20 -12.72
N ALA A 384 -6.75 15.45 -12.31
CA ALA A 384 -7.50 15.77 -11.10
C ALA A 384 -8.99 15.38 -11.20
N SER A 385 -9.61 15.61 -12.35
CA SER A 385 -11.01 15.25 -12.62
C SER A 385 -11.22 13.75 -12.86
N ASN A 386 -10.15 13.02 -13.24
CA ASN A 386 -10.21 11.59 -13.53
C ASN A 386 -9.21 10.79 -12.68
N PRO A 387 -9.42 10.66 -11.35
CA PRO A 387 -8.51 9.99 -10.43
C PRO A 387 -8.00 8.61 -10.89
N PHE A 388 -8.87 7.78 -11.47
CA PHE A 388 -8.50 6.43 -11.92
C PHE A 388 -7.68 6.40 -13.22
N TYR A 389 -7.65 7.51 -13.98
CA TYR A 389 -6.98 7.60 -15.28
C TYR A 389 -5.49 7.26 -15.21
N ASN A 390 -4.79 7.79 -14.21
CA ASN A 390 -3.36 7.54 -14.02
C ASN A 390 -3.07 6.05 -13.80
N TYR A 391 -3.87 5.40 -12.94
CA TYR A 391 -3.73 3.98 -12.69
C TYR A 391 -4.02 3.18 -13.96
N SER A 392 -5.14 3.44 -14.63
CA SER A 392 -5.54 2.70 -15.82
C SER A 392 -4.48 2.78 -16.92
N ALA A 393 -4.04 3.99 -17.29
CA ALA A 393 -3.10 4.19 -18.39
C ALA A 393 -1.73 3.52 -18.14
N ARG A 394 -1.30 3.47 -16.87
CA ARG A 394 0.00 2.90 -16.49
C ARG A 394 -0.02 1.39 -16.25
N ASN A 395 -1.19 0.81 -15.95
CA ASN A 395 -1.25 -0.57 -15.45
C ASN A 395 -2.12 -1.51 -16.27
N TRP A 396 -3.00 -1.02 -17.16
CA TRP A 396 -3.88 -1.88 -17.95
C TRP A 396 -3.12 -2.99 -18.68
N GLY A 397 -1.97 -2.65 -19.27
CA GLY A 397 -1.20 -3.61 -20.06
C GLY A 397 -0.47 -4.65 -19.21
N TYR A 398 -0.04 -4.30 -17.98
CA TYR A 398 0.52 -5.27 -17.05
C TYR A 398 -0.52 -6.28 -16.56
N HIS A 399 -1.78 -5.88 -16.46
CA HIS A 399 -2.89 -6.79 -16.18
C HIS A 399 -3.24 -7.65 -17.42
N ALA A 400 -3.23 -7.04 -18.60
CA ALA A 400 -3.55 -7.68 -19.87
C ALA A 400 -2.52 -8.72 -20.34
N ARG A 401 -1.25 -8.57 -19.94
CA ARG A 401 -0.14 -9.37 -20.47
C ARG A 401 -0.31 -10.89 -20.29
N ASN A 402 -0.93 -11.30 -19.20
CA ASN A 402 -1.03 -12.71 -18.80
C ASN A 402 -2.45 -13.29 -18.98
N ILE A 403 -3.34 -12.60 -19.67
CA ILE A 403 -4.70 -13.08 -19.93
C ILE A 403 -4.88 -13.42 -21.41
N THR A 404 -5.61 -14.50 -21.68
CA THR A 404 -6.01 -14.92 -23.02
C THR A 404 -7.37 -15.62 -22.91
N PRO A 405 -8.41 -15.21 -23.67
CA PRO A 405 -8.41 -14.11 -24.64
C PRO A 405 -8.45 -12.73 -23.98
N LEU A 406 -8.03 -11.69 -24.72
CA LEU A 406 -8.19 -10.30 -24.30
C LEU A 406 -9.65 -9.83 -24.37
N PRO A 407 -10.05 -8.84 -23.55
CA PRO A 407 -11.36 -8.20 -23.68
C PRO A 407 -11.54 -7.61 -25.08
N GLN A 408 -12.72 -7.76 -25.68
CA GLN A 408 -13.02 -7.25 -27.02
C GLN A 408 -12.76 -5.74 -27.16
N GLN A 409 -12.99 -4.98 -26.09
CA GLN A 409 -12.72 -3.54 -26.00
C GLN A 409 -11.24 -3.20 -26.19
N ALA A 410 -10.32 -4.14 -25.90
CA ALA A 410 -8.88 -3.90 -26.05
C ALA A 410 -8.52 -3.56 -27.50
N MET A 411 -9.10 -4.29 -28.47
CA MET A 411 -8.90 -4.05 -29.90
C MET A 411 -9.45 -2.70 -30.34
N ALA A 412 -10.63 -2.33 -29.84
CA ALA A 412 -11.24 -1.02 -30.15
C ALA A 412 -10.42 0.14 -29.58
N PHE A 413 -9.87 -0.04 -28.37
CA PHE A 413 -9.00 0.96 -27.74
C PHE A 413 -7.70 1.17 -28.52
N ILE A 414 -6.98 0.09 -28.86
CA ILE A 414 -5.70 0.22 -29.60
C ILE A 414 -5.88 0.72 -31.04
N GLY A 415 -7.07 0.55 -31.62
CA GLY A 415 -7.41 1.09 -32.94
C GLY A 415 -7.77 2.58 -32.94
N CYS A 416 -7.83 3.24 -31.77
CA CYS A 416 -8.17 4.65 -31.65
C CYS A 416 -6.93 5.49 -31.30
N ASP A 417 -6.29 6.08 -32.30
CA ASP A 417 -5.05 6.87 -32.15
C ASP A 417 -5.17 7.97 -31.09
N ALA A 418 -6.30 8.70 -31.04
CA ALA A 418 -6.51 9.74 -30.04
C ALA A 418 -6.41 9.19 -28.61
N LYS A 419 -7.11 8.08 -28.32
CA LYS A 419 -7.10 7.44 -26.99
C LYS A 419 -5.76 6.82 -26.64
N VAL A 420 -5.09 6.22 -27.63
CA VAL A 420 -3.73 5.68 -27.48
C VAL A 420 -2.75 6.79 -27.12
N GLN A 421 -2.77 7.91 -27.85
CA GLN A 421 -1.87 9.05 -27.58
C GLN A 421 -2.16 9.69 -26.23
N ALA A 422 -3.44 9.82 -25.86
CA ALA A 422 -3.83 10.33 -24.54
C ALA A 422 -3.31 9.42 -23.41
N SER A 423 -3.49 8.09 -23.54
CA SER A 423 -2.94 7.11 -22.60
C SER A 423 -1.40 7.14 -22.58
N GLY A 424 -0.76 7.32 -23.74
CA GLY A 424 0.69 7.45 -23.88
C GLY A 424 1.25 8.66 -23.13
N GLN A 425 0.55 9.81 -23.19
CA GLN A 425 0.91 10.99 -22.42
C GLN A 425 0.94 10.70 -20.91
N VAL A 426 -0.07 10.02 -20.37
CA VAL A 426 -0.12 9.68 -18.93
C VAL A 426 0.97 8.67 -18.53
N LEU A 427 1.24 7.71 -19.42
CA LEU A 427 2.24 6.68 -19.22
C LEU A 427 3.66 7.27 -19.16
N MET A 428 3.98 8.19 -20.09
CA MET A 428 5.35 8.62 -20.34
C MET A 428 5.68 10.05 -19.89
N ALA A 429 4.69 10.91 -19.63
CA ALA A 429 4.97 12.23 -19.07
C ALA A 429 5.34 12.10 -17.59
N HIS A 430 6.53 12.59 -17.24
CA HIS A 430 7.03 12.63 -15.87
C HIS A 430 7.20 14.09 -15.46
N LYS A 431 6.46 14.51 -14.43
CA LYS A 431 6.64 15.83 -13.84
C LYS A 431 7.96 15.84 -13.06
N PRO A 432 8.94 16.69 -13.42
CA PRO A 432 10.15 16.85 -12.64
C PRO A 432 9.81 17.42 -11.25
N THR A 433 10.73 17.28 -10.30
CA THR A 433 10.61 17.89 -8.97
C THR A 433 10.61 19.43 -9.00
N TRP A 434 11.03 20.02 -10.12
CA TRP A 434 11.08 21.46 -10.35
C TRP A 434 9.84 21.95 -11.11
N LYS A 435 9.57 23.26 -11.06
CA LYS A 435 8.53 23.92 -11.88
C LYS A 435 8.96 24.01 -13.35
N ASP A 436 9.23 22.87 -13.99
CA ASP A 436 9.39 22.85 -15.44
C ASP A 436 8.03 23.08 -16.09
N SER A 437 7.93 24.19 -16.80
CA SER A 437 6.81 24.45 -17.71
C SER A 437 6.94 23.52 -18.91
N ASN A 438 5.82 22.92 -19.30
CA ASN A 438 5.64 22.07 -20.48
C ASN A 438 6.05 20.59 -20.32
N TYR A 439 6.07 20.05 -19.09
CA TYR A 439 6.45 18.65 -18.86
C TYR A 439 5.45 17.66 -19.47
N SER A 440 4.16 18.01 -19.52
CA SER A 440 3.11 17.16 -20.10
C SER A 440 3.31 16.92 -21.59
N GLN A 441 4.14 17.73 -22.24
CA GLN A 441 4.43 17.63 -23.67
C GLN A 441 5.67 16.79 -23.97
N GLN A 442 6.39 16.33 -22.94
CA GLN A 442 7.60 15.52 -23.06
C GLN A 442 7.25 14.03 -23.21
N PHE A 443 6.56 13.69 -24.30
CA PHE A 443 6.22 12.31 -24.64
C PHE A 443 6.08 12.16 -26.18
N PRO A 444 6.17 10.95 -26.73
CA PRO A 444 6.00 10.72 -28.16
C PRO A 444 4.54 10.93 -28.59
N LYS A 445 4.30 11.90 -29.49
CA LYS A 445 2.95 12.34 -29.86
C LYS A 445 2.30 11.54 -30.98
N LYS A 446 3.05 10.64 -31.65
CA LYS A 446 2.54 9.81 -32.76
C LYS A 446 2.43 8.33 -32.37
N MET A 447 2.25 8.04 -31.10
CA MET A 447 2.04 6.66 -30.65
C MET A 447 0.76 6.08 -31.24
N ILE A 448 0.90 4.95 -31.94
CA ILE A 448 -0.18 4.04 -32.35
C ILE A 448 -0.29 2.84 -31.40
N GLY A 449 -1.39 2.08 -31.47
CA GLY A 449 -1.70 0.97 -30.55
C GLY A 449 -0.60 -0.08 -30.41
N GLN A 450 0.12 -0.36 -31.49
CA GLN A 450 1.25 -1.29 -31.54
C GLN A 450 2.41 -0.85 -30.64
N HIS A 451 2.64 0.45 -30.45
CA HIS A 451 3.66 0.92 -29.51
C HIS A 451 3.30 0.56 -28.06
N LEU A 452 2.03 0.75 -27.67
CA LEU A 452 1.57 0.36 -26.33
C LEU A 452 1.57 -1.15 -26.16
N ALA A 453 1.10 -1.90 -27.16
CA ALA A 453 1.15 -3.37 -27.14
C ALA A 453 2.59 -3.89 -26.97
N ALA A 454 3.56 -3.29 -27.67
CA ALA A 454 4.98 -3.62 -27.52
C ALA A 454 5.52 -3.21 -26.15
N TYR A 455 5.19 -2.00 -25.68
CA TYR A 455 5.63 -1.50 -24.38
C TYR A 455 5.25 -2.45 -23.24
N PHE A 456 4.04 -3.01 -23.29
CA PHE A 456 3.54 -3.94 -22.27
C PHE A 456 3.78 -5.42 -22.57
N GLY A 457 4.25 -5.77 -23.78
CA GLY A 457 4.51 -7.15 -24.18
C GLY A 457 3.26 -7.99 -24.43
N ILE A 458 2.19 -7.38 -24.98
CA ILE A 458 0.90 -8.04 -25.20
C ILE A 458 0.82 -8.61 -26.62
N ARG A 459 1.16 -9.88 -26.78
CA ARG A 459 1.28 -10.55 -28.08
C ARG A 459 -0.02 -10.63 -28.88
N GLU A 460 -1.14 -10.92 -28.24
CA GLU A 460 -2.45 -11.12 -28.90
C GLU A 460 -2.93 -9.84 -29.64
N LEU A 461 -2.49 -8.65 -29.21
CA LEU A 461 -2.80 -7.39 -29.88
C LEU A 461 -2.03 -7.20 -31.19
N PHE A 462 -0.90 -7.89 -31.38
CA PHE A 462 -0.18 -7.91 -32.66
C PHE A 462 -0.81 -8.89 -33.64
N GLU A 463 -1.17 -10.08 -33.19
CA GLU A 463 -1.65 -11.16 -34.07
C GLU A 463 -2.90 -10.77 -34.90
N ASN A 464 -3.66 -9.77 -34.44
CA ASN A 464 -4.87 -9.26 -35.08
C ASN A 464 -4.72 -7.89 -35.78
N THR A 465 -3.53 -7.27 -35.77
CA THR A 465 -3.28 -5.92 -36.34
C THR A 465 -2.07 -5.83 -37.28
N LEU A 466 -1.55 -6.97 -37.76
CA LEU A 466 -0.38 -7.04 -38.66
C LEU A 466 -0.67 -6.43 -40.03
N ASP A 467 -0.45 -5.12 -40.15
CA ASP A 467 -0.03 -4.48 -41.40
C ASP A 467 1.46 -4.15 -41.27
N ASP A 468 2.28 -4.54 -42.26
CA ASP A 468 3.74 -4.37 -42.25
C ASP A 468 4.14 -2.91 -41.99
N GLN A 469 3.32 -1.94 -42.40
CA GLN A 469 3.56 -0.51 -42.17
C GLN A 469 3.47 -0.09 -40.69
N SER A 470 2.73 -0.83 -39.86
CA SER A 470 2.53 -0.49 -38.44
C SER A 470 3.67 -0.94 -37.53
N LEU A 471 4.45 -1.95 -37.95
CA LEU A 471 5.55 -2.51 -37.16
C LEU A 471 6.80 -1.61 -37.15
N ASP A 472 6.97 -0.81 -38.20
CA ASP A 472 8.06 0.16 -38.36
C ASP A 472 7.58 1.61 -38.17
N ALA A 473 6.36 1.80 -37.66
CA ALA A 473 5.81 3.12 -37.40
C ALA A 473 6.66 3.88 -36.37
N ASP A 474 6.85 5.18 -36.60
CA ASP A 474 7.59 6.09 -35.73
C ASP A 474 6.66 6.78 -34.72
N ASP A 475 7.01 6.72 -33.43
CA ASP A 475 6.23 7.34 -32.34
C ASP A 475 6.36 8.86 -32.23
N GLY A 476 7.15 9.50 -33.10
CA GLY A 476 7.52 10.91 -33.08
C GLY A 476 8.89 11.19 -32.46
N HIS A 477 9.50 10.21 -31.78
CA HIS A 477 10.82 10.29 -31.17
C HIS A 477 11.85 9.35 -31.84
N GLY A 478 11.54 8.71 -32.96
CA GLY A 478 12.45 7.74 -33.59
C GLY A 478 12.25 6.31 -33.13
N ARG A 479 11.29 6.01 -32.24
CA ARG A 479 11.13 4.66 -31.68
C ARG A 479 9.99 3.92 -32.38
N THR A 480 10.28 2.68 -32.75
CA THR A 480 9.30 1.73 -33.30
C THR A 480 8.72 0.84 -32.21
N PRO A 481 7.60 0.12 -32.47
CA PRO A 481 7.11 -0.94 -31.58
C PRO A 481 8.21 -1.94 -31.19
N LEU A 482 9.06 -2.37 -32.14
CA LEU A 482 10.17 -3.28 -31.84
C LEU A 482 11.19 -2.67 -30.86
N SER A 483 11.46 -1.37 -30.96
CA SER A 483 12.33 -0.66 -30.00
C SER A 483 11.77 -0.73 -28.58
N TYR A 484 10.45 -0.60 -28.40
CA TYR A 484 9.80 -0.69 -27.09
C TYR A 484 9.78 -2.11 -26.53
N ALA A 485 9.49 -3.11 -27.36
CA ALA A 485 9.52 -4.52 -26.96
C ALA A 485 10.93 -4.89 -26.46
N THR A 486 11.95 -4.51 -27.22
CA THR A 486 13.36 -4.76 -26.87
C THR A 486 13.75 -4.06 -25.56
N SER A 487 13.38 -2.78 -25.38
CA SER A 487 13.75 -2.03 -24.16
C SER A 487 13.08 -2.57 -22.89
N ASN A 488 11.91 -3.20 -23.02
CA ASN A 488 11.16 -3.77 -21.90
C ASN A 488 11.37 -5.29 -21.72
N GLY A 489 12.21 -5.90 -22.56
CA GLY A 489 12.62 -7.31 -22.45
C GLY A 489 11.54 -8.29 -22.88
N HIS A 490 10.95 -8.09 -24.07
CA HIS A 490 9.91 -8.94 -24.65
C HIS A 490 10.35 -9.59 -25.96
#